data_AF-A0A1Y1KEF6-F1
#
_entry.id   AF-A0A1Y1KEF6-F1
#
_cell.length_a   1.000
_cell.length_b   1.000
_cell.length_c   1.000
_cell.angle_alpha   90.00
_cell.angle_beta   90.00
_cell.angle_gamma   90.00
#
_symmetry.space_group_name_H-M   'P 1'
#
loop_
_entity.id
_entity.type
_entity.pdbx_description
1 polymer ?
#
loop_
_entity_poly.entity_id
_entity_poly.type
_entity_poly.pdbx_seq_one_letter_code
_entity_poly.pdbx_strand_id
1 'polypeptide(L)'
;VGSLSSRLFLRAITGCDGTSALYNQGKKKAWKPLENPHPQNPAFTFNKPGTPKESIVSAGEKCIVHLYGSKEDNQSLDDLQIHLYARAVAKQSKATFDLATLPPTTAAAEQHSLRTYLQVRYGI
;
A
#
# COMPACT_ATOMS: atom_id res chain seq x y z
N VAL A 1 -20.00 2.35 4.61
CA VAL A 1 -18.64 2.38 5.22
C VAL A 1 -18.30 1.09 6.01
N GLY A 2 -19.13 0.04 5.98
CA GLY A 2 -18.89 -1.23 6.70
C GLY A 2 -18.93 -2.48 5.83
N SER A 3 -18.42 -2.43 4.60
CA SER A 3 -18.39 -3.59 3.69
C SER A 3 -17.33 -4.60 4.15
N LEU A 4 -17.67 -5.89 4.13
CA LEU A 4 -16.74 -7.00 4.38
C LEU A 4 -15.47 -6.89 3.49
N SER A 5 -15.64 -6.43 2.25
CA SER A 5 -14.55 -6.23 1.28
C SER A 5 -13.51 -5.22 1.77
N SER A 6 -13.93 -4.14 2.45
CA SER A 6 -13.00 -3.14 2.99
C SER A 6 -12.16 -3.70 4.13
N ARG A 7 -12.74 -4.58 4.97
CA ARG A 7 -12.01 -5.25 6.07
C ARG A 7 -11.03 -6.28 5.53
N LEU A 8 -11.43 -7.07 4.53
CA LEU A 8 -10.56 -8.05 3.87
C LEU A 8 -9.37 -7.35 3.20
N PHE A 9 -9.63 -6.27 2.46
CA PHE A 9 -8.58 -5.46 1.85
C PHE A 9 -7.62 -4.91 2.90
N LEU A 10 -8.14 -4.32 3.99
CA LEU A 10 -7.32 -3.77 5.06
C LEU A 10 -6.38 -4.82 5.67
N ARG A 11 -6.90 -6.03 5.94
CA ARG A 11 -6.11 -7.15 6.46
C ARG A 11 -5.03 -7.57 5.46
N ALA A 12 -5.38 -7.76 4.19
CA ALA A 12 -4.46 -8.24 3.18
C ALA A 12 -3.36 -7.21 2.83
N ILE A 13 -3.70 -5.92 2.69
CA ILE A 13 -2.73 -4.88 2.30
C ILE A 13 -1.72 -4.54 3.41
N THR A 14 -2.13 -4.64 4.68
CA THR A 14 -1.24 -4.37 5.82
C THR A 14 -0.41 -5.60 6.23
N GLY A 15 -0.72 -6.77 5.68
CA GLY A 15 -0.07 -8.04 5.99
C GLY A 15 -1.01 -9.02 6.70
N CYS A 16 -1.09 -10.24 6.17
CA CYS A 16 -1.73 -11.41 6.77
C CYS A 16 -0.84 -12.65 6.57
N ASP A 17 -1.34 -13.84 6.92
CA ASP A 17 -0.58 -15.10 6.81
C ASP A 17 -0.12 -15.39 5.36
N GLY A 18 -0.82 -14.86 4.34
CA GLY A 18 -0.52 -15.04 2.91
C GLY A 18 0.06 -13.81 2.18
N THR A 19 0.23 -12.65 2.85
CA THR A 19 0.81 -11.45 2.24
C THR A 19 1.93 -10.87 3.10
N SER A 20 2.95 -10.30 2.45
CA SER A 20 4.01 -9.57 3.15
C SER A 20 3.44 -8.42 3.97
N ALA A 21 3.98 -8.17 5.16
CA ALA A 21 3.62 -7.01 5.95
C ALA A 21 4.49 -5.80 5.57
N LEU A 22 3.86 -4.62 5.46
CA LEU A 22 4.59 -3.36 5.29
C LEU A 22 5.09 -2.89 6.66
N TYR A 23 6.41 -2.74 6.80
CA TYR A 23 7.01 -2.41 8.08
C TYR A 23 6.54 -1.04 8.59
N ASN A 24 6.11 -0.99 9.85
CA ASN A 24 5.59 0.20 10.53
C ASN A 24 4.37 0.87 9.83
N GLN A 25 3.65 0.12 8.98
CA GLN A 25 2.40 0.56 8.36
C GLN A 25 1.21 -0.19 8.95
N GLY A 26 0.58 0.45 9.94
CA GLY A 26 -0.56 -0.13 10.66
C GLY A 26 -1.92 0.11 9.99
N LYS A 27 -2.91 -0.70 10.40
CA LYS A 27 -4.31 -0.65 9.96
C LYS A 27 -4.97 0.73 10.08
N LYS A 28 -4.58 1.53 11.09
CA LYS A 28 -5.10 2.90 11.27
C LYS A 28 -4.72 3.84 10.12
N LYS A 29 -3.51 3.70 9.56
CA LYS A 29 -3.07 4.50 8.40
C LYS A 29 -3.76 4.03 7.12
N ALA A 30 -3.85 2.71 6.95
CA ALA A 30 -4.49 2.07 5.80
C ALA A 30 -6.02 2.26 5.74
N TRP A 31 -6.65 2.67 6.85
CA TRP A 31 -8.07 2.97 6.88
C TRP A 31 -8.43 4.29 6.20
N LYS A 32 -7.55 5.31 6.24
CA LYS A 32 -7.84 6.64 5.69
C LYS A 32 -8.20 6.61 4.18
N PRO A 33 -7.48 5.89 3.31
CA PRO A 33 -7.88 5.75 1.90
C PRO A 33 -9.25 5.08 1.69
N LEU A 34 -9.73 4.32 2.67
CA LEU A 34 -11.02 3.59 2.59
C LEU A 34 -12.22 4.43 3.00
N GLU A 35 -12.00 5.61 3.60
CA GLU A 35 -13.07 6.54 3.95
C GLU A 35 -13.61 7.28 2.70
N ASN A 36 -12.83 7.29 1.61
CA ASN A 36 -13.22 7.93 0.36
C ASN A 36 -14.44 7.26 -0.31
N PRO A 37 -15.33 8.05 -0.94
CA PRO A 37 -16.48 7.53 -1.65
C PRO A 37 -16.08 6.68 -2.88
N HIS A 38 -16.94 5.70 -3.16
CA HIS A 38 -16.83 4.77 -4.27
C HIS A 38 -17.03 5.54 -5.59
N PRO A 39 -15.99 5.72 -6.46
CA PRO A 39 -15.07 4.72 -6.98
C PRO A 39 -13.58 4.87 -6.62
N GLN A 40 -13.20 5.86 -5.82
CA GLN A 40 -11.79 6.09 -5.43
C GLN A 40 -11.33 5.13 -4.32
N ASN A 41 -12.26 4.37 -3.73
CA ASN A 41 -11.96 3.39 -2.70
C ASN A 41 -11.20 2.18 -3.30
N PRO A 42 -9.95 1.93 -2.89
CA PRO A 42 -9.14 0.83 -3.42
C PRO A 42 -9.77 -0.53 -3.15
N ALA A 43 -10.50 -0.71 -2.04
CA ALA A 43 -11.14 -1.99 -1.74
C ALA A 43 -12.16 -2.41 -2.81
N PHE A 44 -12.72 -1.47 -3.58
CA PHE A 44 -13.60 -1.82 -4.69
C PHE A 44 -12.83 -2.43 -5.86
N THR A 45 -11.71 -1.81 -6.27
CA THR A 45 -10.84 -2.32 -7.34
C THR A 45 -10.35 -3.72 -7.04
N PHE A 46 -9.97 -3.95 -5.78
CA PHE A 46 -9.45 -5.24 -5.32
C PHE A 46 -10.53 -6.31 -5.15
N ASN A 47 -11.80 -5.93 -4.97
CA ASN A 47 -12.91 -6.88 -4.86
C ASN A 47 -13.57 -7.18 -6.21
N LYS A 48 -13.38 -6.35 -7.24
CA LYS A 48 -14.05 -6.52 -8.53
C LYS A 48 -13.50 -7.73 -9.32
N PRO A 49 -14.37 -8.62 -9.83
CA PRO A 49 -13.96 -9.73 -10.71
C PRO A 49 -13.44 -9.19 -12.05
N GLY A 50 -12.39 -9.80 -12.57
CA GLY A 50 -11.85 -9.46 -13.90
C GLY A 50 -11.20 -8.07 -13.97
N THR A 51 -10.83 -7.47 -12.82
CA THR A 51 -10.05 -6.23 -12.81
C THR A 51 -8.72 -6.48 -13.52
N PRO A 52 -8.34 -5.66 -14.51
CA PRO A 52 -7.06 -5.83 -15.21
C PRO A 52 -5.90 -5.62 -14.23
N LYS A 53 -4.82 -6.38 -14.47
CA LYS A 53 -3.62 -6.38 -13.63
C LYS A 53 -3.08 -4.97 -13.38
N GLU A 54 -3.03 -4.15 -14.42
CA GLU A 54 -2.54 -2.76 -14.38
C GLU A 54 -3.36 -1.88 -13.42
N SER A 55 -4.70 -2.05 -13.39
CA SER A 55 -5.55 -1.30 -12.46
C SER A 55 -5.35 -1.73 -11.01
N ILE A 56 -5.08 -3.02 -10.76
CA ILE A 56 -4.77 -3.53 -9.41
C ILE A 56 -3.44 -2.95 -8.94
N VAL A 57 -2.42 -3.01 -9.80
CA VAL A 57 -1.08 -2.46 -9.53
C VAL A 57 -1.17 -0.97 -9.24
N SER A 58 -1.80 -0.19 -10.13
CA SER A 58 -1.93 1.26 -9.96
C SER A 58 -2.69 1.64 -8.68
N ALA A 59 -3.78 0.93 -8.36
CA ALA A 59 -4.53 1.17 -7.13
C ALA A 59 -3.72 0.79 -5.88
N GLY A 60 -2.95 -0.30 -5.94
CA GLY A 60 -2.09 -0.74 -4.85
C GLY A 60 -0.91 0.19 -4.61
N GLU A 61 -0.26 0.66 -5.67
CA GLU A 61 0.82 1.65 -5.60
C GLU A 61 0.33 2.93 -4.93
N LYS A 62 -0.80 3.50 -5.38
CA LYS A 62 -1.43 4.68 -4.76
C LYS A 62 -1.71 4.48 -3.27
N CYS A 63 -2.17 3.30 -2.88
CA CYS A 63 -2.37 2.98 -1.47
C CYS A 63 -1.06 3.00 -0.69
N ILE A 64 -0.01 2.39 -1.23
CA ILE A 64 1.31 2.33 -0.59
C ILE A 64 1.92 3.73 -0.50
N VAL A 65 1.88 4.53 -1.56
CA VAL A 65 2.33 5.93 -1.57
C VAL A 65 1.65 6.74 -0.46
N HIS A 66 0.32 6.58 -0.30
CA HIS A 66 -0.42 7.22 0.79
C HIS A 66 -0.03 6.70 2.18
N LEU A 67 0.23 5.39 2.33
CA LEU A 67 0.68 4.79 3.59
C LEU A 67 2.00 5.36 4.09
N TYR A 68 2.92 5.65 3.16
CA TYR A 68 4.21 6.26 3.46
C TYR A 68 4.14 7.79 3.56
N GLY A 69 2.94 8.37 3.56
CA GLY A 69 2.69 9.75 3.93
C GLY A 69 2.86 10.76 2.79
N SER A 70 2.88 10.30 1.54
CA SER A 70 2.74 11.24 0.42
C SER A 70 1.34 11.86 0.41
N LYS A 71 1.29 13.14 0.06
CA LYS A 71 0.05 13.90 -0.15
C LYS A 71 -0.30 14.05 -1.63
N GLU A 72 0.61 13.64 -2.50
CA GLU A 72 0.48 13.78 -3.95
C GLU A 72 -0.02 12.47 -4.54
N ASP A 73 -1.21 12.50 -5.14
CA ASP A 73 -1.84 11.30 -5.70
C ASP A 73 -1.11 10.76 -6.95
N ASN A 74 -0.20 11.56 -7.54
CA ASN A 74 0.57 11.24 -8.74
C ASN A 74 2.06 11.04 -8.48
N GLN A 75 2.50 10.99 -7.22
CA GLN A 75 3.90 10.72 -6.93
C GLN A 75 4.22 9.24 -7.17
N SER A 76 5.27 8.99 -7.97
CA SER A 76 5.80 7.63 -8.18
C SER A 76 6.33 7.05 -6.88
N LEU A 77 6.14 5.75 -6.66
CA LEU A 77 6.68 5.06 -5.50
C LEU A 77 8.22 5.12 -5.43
N ASP A 78 8.89 5.06 -6.59
CA ASP A 78 10.35 5.14 -6.67
C ASP A 78 10.86 6.54 -6.27
N ASP A 79 10.19 7.60 -6.76
CA ASP A 79 10.52 8.98 -6.38
C ASP A 79 10.32 9.20 -4.87
N LEU A 80 9.23 8.66 -4.31
CA LEU A 80 8.97 8.71 -2.88
C LEU A 80 10.04 7.97 -2.09
N GLN A 81 10.47 6.79 -2.55
CA GLN A 81 11.51 6.00 -1.89
C GLN A 81 12.84 6.76 -1.86
N ILE A 82 13.27 7.33 -2.98
CA ILE A 82 14.51 8.11 -3.09
C ILE A 82 14.43 9.36 -2.19
N HIS A 83 13.31 10.09 -2.23
CA HIS A 83 13.11 11.28 -1.41
C HIS A 83 13.17 10.97 0.09
N LEU A 84 12.51 9.89 0.54
CA LEU A 84 12.53 9.47 1.93
C LEU A 84 13.91 9.00 2.37
N TYR A 85 14.65 8.30 1.50
CA TYR A 85 16.03 7.90 1.76
C TYR A 85 16.95 9.11 1.92
N ALA A 86 16.95 10.05 0.96
CA ALA A 86 17.77 11.26 1.03
C ALA A 86 17.46 12.07 2.30
N ARG A 87 16.17 12.20 2.65
CA ARG A 87 15.73 12.88 3.86
C ARG A 87 16.22 12.19 5.13
N ALA A 88 16.21 10.86 5.17
CA ALA A 88 16.71 10.09 6.29
C ALA A 88 18.21 10.29 6.48
N VAL A 89 18.99 10.09 5.40
CA VAL A 89 20.44 10.29 5.40
C VAL A 89 20.82 11.70 5.84
N ALA A 90 20.12 12.74 5.35
CA ALA A 90 20.40 14.12 5.73
C ALA A 90 20.10 14.45 7.20
N LYS A 91 19.15 13.75 7.83
CA LYS A 91 18.78 13.97 9.24
C LYS A 91 19.71 13.29 10.24
N GLN A 92 20.48 12.30 9.81
CA GLN A 92 21.25 11.49 10.74
C GLN A 92 22.68 11.99 10.89
N SER A 93 22.93 12.63 12.04
CA SER A 93 24.26 13.09 12.44
C SER A 93 25.12 11.98 13.09
N LYS A 94 24.53 10.84 13.53
CA LYS A 94 25.25 9.73 14.20
C LYS A 94 24.52 8.38 14.36
N ALA A 95 23.22 8.25 14.05
CA ALA A 95 22.45 7.00 14.27
C ALA A 95 22.12 6.29 12.94
N THR A 96 22.30 4.96 12.89
CA THR A 96 21.97 4.11 11.74
C THR A 96 20.48 4.22 11.40
N PHE A 97 20.17 4.52 10.14
CA PHE A 97 18.79 4.52 9.63
C PHE A 97 18.35 3.09 9.31
N ASP A 98 17.15 2.72 9.79
CA ASP A 98 16.55 1.43 9.47
C ASP A 98 15.93 1.47 8.07
N LEU A 99 16.56 0.78 7.13
CA LEU A 99 16.12 0.67 5.74
C LEU A 99 14.72 0.05 5.61
N ALA A 100 14.26 -0.75 6.58
CA ALA A 100 12.91 -1.31 6.57
C ALA A 100 11.82 -0.22 6.65
N THR A 101 12.16 0.99 7.13
CA THR A 101 11.21 2.12 7.18
C THR A 101 10.96 2.78 5.83
N LEU A 102 11.72 2.44 4.80
CA LEU A 102 11.49 2.93 3.44
C LEU A 102 10.27 2.25 2.81
N PRO A 103 9.64 2.90 1.81
CA PRO A 103 8.68 2.24 0.95
C PRO A 103 9.30 1.02 0.26
N PRO A 104 8.51 -0.02 -0.06
CA PRO A 104 8.96 -1.09 -0.94
C PRO A 104 9.30 -0.52 -2.32
N THR A 105 10.19 -1.20 -3.05
CA THR A 105 10.43 -0.91 -4.49
C THR A 105 9.16 -1.13 -5.31
N THR A 106 9.03 -0.47 -6.46
CA THR A 106 7.89 -0.67 -7.40
C THR A 106 7.58 -2.14 -7.67
N ALA A 107 8.57 -2.96 -8.03
CA ALA A 107 8.35 -4.39 -8.29
C ALA A 107 7.80 -5.16 -7.06
N ALA A 108 8.27 -4.85 -5.85
CA ALA A 108 7.77 -5.47 -4.63
C ALA A 108 6.34 -5.01 -4.31
N ALA A 109 6.02 -3.73 -4.52
CA ALA A 109 4.69 -3.18 -4.39
C ALA A 109 3.69 -3.80 -5.37
N GLU A 110 4.10 -4.03 -6.63
CA GLU A 110 3.31 -4.75 -7.62
C GLU A 110 2.94 -6.14 -7.14
N GLN A 111 3.94 -6.94 -6.73
CA GLN A 111 3.72 -8.30 -6.25
C GLN A 111 2.83 -8.34 -5.00
N HIS A 112 3.05 -7.41 -4.06
CA HIS A 112 2.23 -7.29 -2.87
C HIS A 112 0.77 -6.93 -3.21
N SER A 113 0.56 -6.05 -4.17
CA SER A 113 -0.78 -5.66 -4.65
C SER A 113 -1.50 -6.84 -5.31
N LEU A 114 -0.81 -7.63 -6.13
CA LEU A 114 -1.40 -8.81 -6.77
C LEU A 114 -1.74 -9.90 -5.76
N ARG A 115 -0.88 -10.16 -4.77
CA ARG A 115 -1.20 -11.09 -3.68
C ARG A 115 -2.38 -10.60 -2.85
N THR A 116 -2.43 -9.31 -2.55
CA THR A 116 -3.56 -8.67 -1.85
C THR A 116 -4.87 -8.88 -2.62
N TYR A 117 -4.86 -8.72 -3.95
CA TYR A 117 -6.02 -9.00 -4.79
C TYR A 117 -6.50 -10.44 -4.65
N LEU A 118 -5.60 -11.41 -4.79
CA LEU A 118 -5.95 -12.83 -4.67
C LEU A 118 -6.54 -13.15 -3.29
N GLN A 119 -5.96 -12.59 -2.23
CA GLN A 119 -6.43 -12.79 -0.86
C GLN A 119 -7.81 -12.17 -0.60
N VAL A 120 -8.06 -10.95 -1.10
CA VAL A 120 -9.38 -10.30 -0.99
C VAL A 120 -10.45 -11.07 -1.76
N ARG A 121 -10.09 -11.65 -2.92
CA ARG A 121 -11.03 -12.31 -3.84
C ARG A 121 -11.35 -13.75 -3.45
N TYR A 122 -10.35 -14.49 -3.02
CA TYR A 122 -10.45 -15.93 -2.80
C TYR A 122 -10.34 -16.33 -1.32
N GLY A 123 -10.00 -15.40 -0.42
CA GLY A 123 -9.95 -15.66 1.02
C GLY A 123 -8.91 -16.71 1.44
N ILE A 124 -7.88 -16.89 0.61
CA ILE A 124 -6.68 -17.70 0.91
C ILE A 124 -5.89 -17.07 2.07
#